data_AF-A0A7J3VNI1-F1
#
_entry.id   AF-A0A7J3VNI1-F1
#
_cell.length_a   1.000
_cell.length_b   1.000
_cell.length_c   1.000
_cell.angle_alpha   90.00
_cell.angle_beta   90.00
_cell.angle_gamma   90.00
#
_symmetry.space_group_name_H-M   'P 1'
#
loop_
_entity.id
_entity.type
_entity.pdbx_description
1 polymer ?
#
loop_
_entity_poly.entity_id
_entity_poly.type
_entity_poly.pdbx_seq_one_letter_code
_entity_poly.pdbx_strand_id
1 'polypeptide(L)'
;MAVKAARTISKGNIRLEFEGLGPLVRGSVEIKPLTVFIGPNGSGKSYTAMLLYALYKGIGRSTEYFYNLRNINHKRFKKLRT
;
A
#
# COMPACT_ATOMS: atom_id res chain seq x y z
N MET A 1 24.34 7.35 24.09
CA MET A 1 23.23 6.42 24.36
C MET A 1 22.24 6.52 23.21
N ALA A 2 22.21 5.53 22.32
CA ALA A 2 21.37 5.55 21.12
C ALA A 2 20.03 4.87 21.41
N VAL A 3 18.95 5.63 21.40
CA VAL A 3 17.60 5.08 21.46
C VAL A 3 17.33 4.43 20.11
N LYS A 4 17.61 3.13 20.02
CA LYS A 4 17.16 2.27 18.94
C LYS A 4 15.65 2.19 19.10
N ALA A 5 14.93 3.14 18.48
CA ALA A 5 13.48 3.05 18.31
C ALA A 5 13.24 1.82 17.43
N ALA A 6 13.16 0.65 18.07
CA ALA A 6 12.58 -0.54 17.50
C ALA A 6 11.16 -0.12 17.13
N ARG A 7 11.02 0.25 15.86
CA ARG A 7 9.77 0.63 15.24
C ARG A 7 8.94 -0.65 15.24
N THR A 8 8.23 -0.90 16.33
CA THR A 8 7.21 -1.94 16.41
C THR A 8 6.18 -1.56 15.37
N ILE A 9 6.30 -2.11 14.16
CA ILE A 9 5.25 -2.05 13.16
C ILE A 9 4.14 -2.91 13.76
N SER A 10 3.21 -2.27 14.49
CA SER A 10 1.93 -2.90 14.79
C SER A 10 1.40 -3.40 13.46
N LYS A 11 1.13 -4.71 13.36
CA LYS A 11 0.57 -5.35 12.17
C LYS A 11 -0.88 -4.88 12.02
N GLY A 12 -1.04 -3.62 11.62
CA GLY A 12 -2.34 -3.00 11.43
C GLY A 12 -3.02 -3.68 10.25
N ASN A 13 -4.25 -4.12 10.42
CA ASN A 13 -5.03 -4.65 9.32
C ASN A 13 -5.34 -3.48 8.36
N ILE A 14 -5.12 -3.72 7.07
CA ILE A 14 -5.45 -2.72 6.04
C ILE A 14 -6.94 -2.83 5.75
N ARG A 15 -7.67 -1.72 5.83
CA ARG A 15 -9.08 -1.67 5.46
C ARG A 15 -9.24 -0.83 4.19
N LEU A 16 -9.90 -1.41 3.20
CA LEU A 16 -10.26 -0.76 1.95
C LEU A 16 -11.74 -0.36 2.01
N GLU A 17 -12.02 0.93 2.01
CA GLU A 17 -13.37 1.48 1.90
C GLU A 17 -13.51 2.20 0.56
N PHE A 18 -14.67 2.03 -0.08
CA PHE A 18 -14.95 2.64 -1.38
C PHE A 18 -16.43 2.99 -1.53
N GLU A 19 -16.69 4.03 -2.31
CA GLU A 19 -18.01 4.50 -2.70
C GLU A 19 -17.92 5.12 -4.10
N GLY A 20 -18.91 4.84 -4.96
CA GLY A 20 -19.02 5.45 -6.28
C GLY A 20 -17.89 5.11 -7.27
N LEU A 21 -17.33 3.89 -7.22
CA LEU A 21 -16.23 3.46 -8.11
C LEU A 21 -16.73 2.48 -9.18
N GLY A 22 -17.10 3.01 -10.34
CA GLY A 22 -17.62 2.19 -11.44
C GLY A 22 -18.86 1.39 -11.01
N PRO A 23 -18.89 0.05 -11.14
CA PRO A 23 -20.01 -0.78 -10.69
C PRO A 23 -20.07 -0.94 -9.16
N LEU A 24 -19.09 -0.44 -8.42
CA LEU A 24 -19.06 -0.51 -6.96
C LEU A 24 -19.80 0.70 -6.36
N VAL A 25 -21.03 0.47 -5.89
CA VAL A 25 -21.85 1.51 -5.21
C VAL A 25 -21.23 1.90 -3.87
N ARG A 26 -20.99 0.92 -2.98
CA ARG A 26 -20.34 1.10 -1.67
C ARG A 26 -19.77 -0.23 -1.17
N GLY A 27 -18.71 -0.19 -0.37
CA GLY A 27 -18.19 -1.39 0.28
C GLY A 27 -17.01 -1.14 1.22
N SER A 28 -16.77 -2.11 2.10
CA SER A 28 -15.67 -2.09 3.07
C SER A 28 -15.10 -3.50 3.18
N VAL A 29 -13.80 -3.64 2.98
CA VAL A 29 -13.07 -4.92 3.01
C VAL A 29 -11.87 -4.82 3.92
N GLU A 30 -11.80 -5.68 4.92
CA GLU A 30 -10.59 -5.88 5.71
C GLU A 30 -9.65 -6.83 4.95
N ILE A 31 -8.44 -6.36 4.65
CA ILE A 31 -7.44 -7.12 3.90
C ILE A 31 -6.61 -7.94 4.89
N LYS A 32 -6.67 -9.26 4.74
CA LYS A 32 -5.83 -10.23 5.44
C LYS A 32 -4.82 -10.87 4.48
N PRO A 33 -3.74 -11.52 4.99
CA PRO A 33 -2.72 -12.15 4.15
C PRO A 33 -3.28 -13.08 3.06
N LEU A 34 -4.41 -13.74 3.37
CA LEU A 34 -5.23 -14.45 2.39
C LEU A 34 -6.65 -13.87 2.46
N THR A 35 -7.10 -13.29 1.36
CA THR A 35 -8.45 -12.71 1.21
C THR A 35 -9.08 -13.30 -0.04
N VAL A 36 -10.26 -13.92 0.09
CA VAL A 36 -10.98 -14.57 -1.02
C VAL A 36 -12.32 -13.88 -1.21
N PHE A 37 -12.60 -13.42 -2.43
CA PHE A 37 -13.88 -12.81 -2.79
C PHE A 37 -14.84 -13.88 -3.35
N ILE A 38 -15.96 -14.11 -2.66
CA ILE A 38 -17.00 -15.09 -3.05
C ILE A 38 -18.36 -14.40 -3.24
N GLY A 39 -19.21 -14.93 -4.12
CA GLY A 39 -20.56 -14.40 -4.38
C GLY A 39 -21.00 -14.46 -5.86
N PRO A 40 -22.26 -14.09 -6.16
CA PRO A 40 -22.87 -14.19 -7.50
C PRO A 40 -22.13 -13.37 -8.57
N ASN A 41 -22.19 -13.78 -9.84
CA ASN A 41 -21.59 -13.01 -10.94
C ASN A 41 -22.13 -11.57 -10.97
N GLY A 42 -21.25 -10.61 -11.28
CA GLY A 42 -21.60 -9.18 -11.27
C GLY A 42 -21.61 -8.50 -9.89
N SER A 43 -21.40 -9.22 -8.78
CA SER A 43 -21.42 -8.63 -7.42
C SER A 43 -20.22 -7.75 -7.04
N GLY A 44 -19.41 -7.30 -8.01
CA GLY A 44 -18.26 -6.43 -7.77
C GLY A 44 -16.93 -7.11 -7.44
N LYS A 45 -16.87 -8.44 -7.27
CA LYS A 45 -15.66 -9.19 -6.87
C LYS A 45 -14.40 -8.86 -7.68
N SER A 46 -14.46 -9.03 -9.00
CA SER A 46 -13.32 -8.76 -9.88
C SER A 46 -12.93 -7.29 -9.87
N TYR A 47 -13.89 -6.39 -9.77
CA TYR A 47 -13.64 -4.95 -9.74
C TYR A 47 -12.99 -4.52 -8.43
N THR A 48 -13.43 -5.05 -7.29
CA THR A 48 -12.80 -4.82 -5.98
C THR A 48 -11.38 -5.38 -5.94
N ALA A 49 -11.14 -6.58 -6.49
CA ALA A 49 -9.80 -7.15 -6.59
C ALA A 49 -8.88 -6.30 -7.48
N MET A 50 -9.41 -5.81 -8.61
CA MET A 50 -8.67 -4.93 -9.52
C MET A 50 -8.35 -3.58 -8.88
N LEU A 51 -9.30 -2.97 -8.16
CA LEU A 51 -9.10 -1.74 -7.39
C LEU A 51 -7.97 -1.92 -6.36
N LEU A 52 -8.05 -2.98 -5.55
CA LEU A 52 -7.03 -3.30 -4.55
C LEU A 52 -5.65 -3.47 -5.19
N TYR A 53 -5.57 -4.18 -6.32
CA TYR A 53 -4.33 -4.36 -7.07
C TYR A 53 -3.75 -3.05 -7.61
N ALA A 54 -4.60 -2.18 -8.19
CA ALA A 54 -4.20 -0.89 -8.72
C ALA A 54 -3.64 0.02 -7.61
N LEU A 55 -4.32 0.08 -6.46
CA LEU A 55 -3.87 0.83 -5.28
C LEU A 55 -2.53 0.30 -4.75
N TYR A 56 -2.40 -1.02 -4.62
CA TYR A 56 -1.16 -1.66 -4.18
C TYR A 56 0.02 -1.31 -5.09
N LYS A 57 -0.17 -1.38 -6.42
CA LYS A 57 0.87 -1.01 -7.40
C LYS A 57 1.18 0.48 -7.39
N GLY A 58 0.16 1.34 -7.27
CA GLY A 58 0.32 2.79 -7.24
C GLY A 58 1.12 3.25 -6.02
N ILE A 59 0.72 2.80 -4.84
CA ILE A 59 1.35 3.17 -3.56
C ILE A 59 2.76 2.57 -3.43
N GLY A 60 2.94 1.32 -3.89
CA GLY A 60 4.24 0.64 -3.85
C GLY A 60 5.32 1.38 -4.65
N ARG A 61 5.00 1.84 -5.86
CA ARG A 61 5.95 2.58 -6.72
C ARG A 61 6.40 3.89 -6.10
N SER A 62 5.50 4.65 -5.49
CA SER A 62 5.86 5.90 -4.82
C SER A 62 6.88 5.63 -3.71
N THR A 63 6.65 4.60 -2.90
CA THR A 63 7.53 4.26 -1.77
C THR A 63 8.94 3.88 -2.25
N GLU A 64 9.04 3.07 -3.30
CA GLU A 64 10.31 2.67 -3.89
C GLU A 64 11.08 3.85 -4.50
N TYR A 65 10.39 4.76 -5.20
CA TYR A 65 10.98 5.98 -5.75
C TYR A 65 11.50 6.92 -4.65
N PHE A 66 10.69 7.18 -3.62
CA PHE A 66 11.09 8.00 -2.48
C PHE A 66 12.28 7.40 -1.71
N TYR A 67 12.32 6.07 -1.57
CA TYR A 67 13.46 5.38 -0.94
C TYR A 67 14.74 5.55 -1.77
N ASN A 68 14.65 5.38 -3.09
CA ASN A 68 15.78 5.56 -3.99
C ASN A 68 16.30 7.01 -3.99
N LEU A 69 15.41 8.01 -4.06
CA LEU A 69 15.80 9.42 -3.97
C LEU A 69 16.53 9.76 -2.66
N ARG A 70 16.05 9.26 -1.53
CA ARG A 70 16.73 9.45 -0.24
C ARG A 70 18.15 8.88 -0.25
N ASN A 71 18.34 7.68 -0.79
CA ASN A 71 19.64 7.02 -0.84
C ASN A 71 20.63 7.72 -1.78
N ILE A 72 20.16 8.22 -2.93
CA ILE A 72 20.98 8.99 -3.87
C ILE A 72 21.49 10.28 -3.22
N ASN A 73 20.61 11.04 -2.59
CA ASN A 73 20.99 12.27 -1.91
C ASN A 73 22.00 12.01 -0.79
N HIS A 74 21.78 10.97 0.04
CA HIS A 74 22.72 10.62 1.10
C HIS A 74 24.13 10.31 0.59
N LYS A 75 24.26 9.52 -0.49
CA LYS A 75 25.56 9.22 -1.11
C LYS A 75 26.24 10.48 -1.67
N ARG A 76 25.46 11.38 -2.27
CA ARG A 76 25.96 12.62 -2.88
C ARG A 76 26.48 13.60 -1.83
N PHE A 77 25.77 13.78 -0.71
CA PHE A 77 26.24 14.60 0.41
C PHE A 77 27.48 14.02 1.11
N LYS A 78 27.64 12.70 1.15
CA LYS A 78 28.83 12.07 1.73
C LYS A 78 30.08 12.27 0.88
N LYS A 79 29.93 12.31 -0.45
CA LYS A 79 31.03 12.54 -1.41
C LYS A 79 31.51 14.00 -1.44
N LEU A 80 30.67 14.95 -1.05
CA LEU A 80 30.99 16.39 -1.04
C LEU A 80 31.70 16.84 0.27
N ARG A 81 31.87 15.94 1.25
CA ARG A 81 32.50 16.23 2.55
C ARG A 81 33.87 15.56 2.72
N THR A 82 34.36 14.92 1.67
CA THR A 82 35.73 14.38 1.50
C THR A 82 36.36 15.14 0.35
#